data_AF-A0AA36G454-F1
#
_entry.id   AF-A0AA36G454-F1
#
_cell.length_a   1.000
_cell.length_b   1.000
_cell.length_c   1.000
_cell.angle_alpha   90.00
_cell.angle_beta   90.00
_cell.angle_gamma   90.00
#
_symmetry.space_group_name_H-M   'P 1'
#
loop_
_entity.id
_entity.type
_entity.pdbx_description
1 polymer ?
#
loop_
_entity_poly.entity_id
_entity_poly.type
_entity_poly.pdbx_seq_one_letter_code
_entity_poly.pdbx_strand_id
1 'polypeptide(L)'
;MSKFQELPFESDCTTVRRRIIGDQPAPKINYSIAYATNVYTDYESLAIQLSATYSPENHYCYHVDSKATPKFKKQILKLQQCFPNIYVTKAQYDVTSQGRNNNIAHLRCMRILLTKKRWEYLITLQAHDVVVHTNLELSKMLKLLDGTNDFNIGSVLWNRIPKTATFFIRNLNLWTKDTRLSDLQRQRAKLELARGLEEATFMRSAVRWMVKEVNITTLMHTFNGGSHSVDEQLFASLAVSEKLQMPGGYHSACLKNRDPNKFFTHTRWVWEGHPNCHRRHDVCLYGIEDLYQARKTARRYIALNKFMGSWDFAATVCMAESLYNRTHFGEEAFDAKYIANHSGRSTWVHSRWLVEIQVFNQRTVNGTISSAKFVSSFANSFKETDHKTLHIEENGRKHCDYNLSQVIARRKKERNIPNLTCHPSAEEKKF
;
A
#
# COMPACT_ATOMS: atom_id res chain seq x y z
N MET A 1 8.15 -17.09 -30.69
CA MET A 1 7.87 -15.79 -30.04
C MET A 1 8.77 -14.74 -30.66
N SER A 2 8.23 -13.80 -31.44
CA SER A 2 9.00 -12.65 -31.91
C SER A 2 9.40 -11.84 -30.67
N LYS A 3 10.69 -11.48 -30.57
CA LYS A 3 11.13 -10.54 -29.53
C LYS A 3 10.40 -9.23 -29.78
N PHE A 4 9.70 -8.70 -28.78
CA PHE A 4 9.18 -7.34 -28.81
C PHE A 4 10.33 -6.41 -29.21
N GLN A 5 10.19 -5.73 -30.34
CA GLN A 5 11.23 -4.82 -30.83
C GLN A 5 11.15 -3.56 -29.98
N GLU A 6 12.22 -3.29 -29.22
CA GLU A 6 12.28 -2.08 -28.38
C GLU A 6 12.11 -0.83 -29.24
N LEU A 7 11.22 0.06 -28.81
CA LEU A 7 11.01 1.34 -29.49
C LEU A 7 12.29 2.19 -29.44
N PRO A 8 12.49 3.06 -30.45
CA PRO A 8 13.59 4.02 -30.44
C PRO A 8 13.47 4.96 -29.23
N PHE A 9 14.61 5.47 -28.76
CA PHE A 9 14.63 6.42 -27.64
C PHE A 9 13.98 7.74 -28.03
N GLU A 10 12.91 8.11 -27.33
CA GLU A 10 12.21 9.38 -27.52
C GLU A 10 12.94 10.52 -26.77
N SER A 11 13.58 11.41 -27.51
CA SER A 11 14.36 12.52 -26.93
C SER A 11 13.56 13.81 -26.72
N ASP A 12 12.36 13.93 -27.27
CA ASP A 12 11.51 15.11 -27.19
C ASP A 12 10.44 15.00 -26.10
N CYS A 13 10.22 16.07 -25.34
CA CYS A 13 9.23 16.06 -24.26
C CYS A 13 7.79 16.14 -24.76
N THR A 14 7.52 16.66 -25.96
CA THR A 14 6.17 16.68 -26.52
C THR A 14 5.70 15.26 -26.79
N THR A 15 6.53 14.44 -27.45
CA THR A 15 6.24 13.02 -27.71
C THR A 15 6.10 12.23 -26.42
N VAL A 16 7.06 12.36 -25.49
CA VAL A 16 7.01 11.66 -24.19
C VAL A 16 5.77 12.04 -23.39
N ARG A 17 5.39 13.33 -23.39
CA ARG A 17 4.17 13.79 -22.69
C ARG A 17 2.90 13.28 -23.33
N ARG A 18 2.80 13.33 -24.67
CA ARG A 18 1.65 12.79 -25.40
C ARG A 18 1.45 11.31 -25.10
N ARG A 19 2.55 10.55 -25.02
CA ARG A 19 2.49 9.11 -24.76
C ARG A 19 1.96 8.74 -23.37
N ILE A 20 2.29 9.54 -22.34
CA ILE A 20 1.84 9.27 -20.96
C ILE A 20 0.49 9.90 -20.65
N ILE A 21 0.26 11.14 -21.09
CA ILE A 21 -0.99 11.87 -20.78
C ILE A 21 -2.13 11.41 -21.72
N GLY A 22 -1.79 10.99 -22.94
CA GLY A 22 -2.78 10.76 -23.98
C GLY A 22 -3.46 12.05 -24.44
N ASP A 23 -4.59 11.89 -25.12
CA ASP A 23 -5.40 13.01 -25.63
C ASP A 23 -6.41 13.52 -24.60
N GLN A 24 -6.75 12.70 -23.60
CA GLN A 24 -7.67 13.06 -22.53
C GLN A 24 -6.95 13.20 -21.19
N PRO A 25 -6.98 14.37 -20.54
CA PRO A 25 -6.33 14.53 -19.26
C PRO A 25 -7.03 13.70 -18.17
N ALA A 26 -6.23 13.19 -17.23
CA ALA A 26 -6.76 12.48 -16.07
C ALA A 26 -7.77 13.35 -15.28
N PRO A 27 -8.92 12.80 -14.87
CA PRO A 27 -9.89 13.51 -14.03
C PRO A 27 -9.26 13.98 -12.72
N LYS A 28 -9.72 15.13 -12.21
CA LYS A 28 -9.32 15.63 -10.90
C LYS A 28 -10.02 14.85 -9.79
N ILE A 29 -9.27 14.44 -8.78
CA ILE A 29 -9.74 13.54 -7.70
C ILE A 29 -9.63 14.21 -6.34
N ASN A 30 -8.82 15.27 -6.21
CA ASN A 30 -8.54 15.96 -4.94
C ASN A 30 -8.04 15.00 -3.85
N TYR A 31 -7.25 14.00 -4.26
CA TYR A 31 -6.63 13.03 -3.37
C TYR A 31 -5.29 12.58 -3.95
N SER A 32 -4.20 13.15 -3.44
CA SER A 32 -2.86 12.92 -3.97
C SER A 32 -2.24 11.64 -3.42
N ILE A 33 -1.77 10.78 -4.33
CA ILE A 33 -1.10 9.51 -4.05
C ILE A 33 0.37 9.63 -4.47
N ALA A 34 1.27 9.11 -3.64
CA ALA A 34 2.67 8.97 -3.97
C ALA A 34 3.01 7.52 -4.33
N TYR A 35 3.94 7.35 -5.27
CA TYR A 35 4.47 6.05 -5.69
C TYR A 35 5.99 6.04 -5.51
N ALA A 36 6.52 4.95 -4.96
CA ALA A 36 7.95 4.67 -4.92
C ALA A 36 8.22 3.31 -5.58
N THR A 37 8.79 3.34 -6.78
CA THR A 37 8.99 2.13 -7.59
C THR A 37 10.48 1.85 -7.79
N ASN A 38 10.92 0.64 -7.44
CA ASN A 38 12.27 0.17 -7.76
C ASN A 38 12.26 -0.44 -9.16
N VAL A 39 13.10 0.09 -10.07
CA VAL A 39 13.06 -0.25 -11.50
C VAL A 39 14.44 -0.57 -12.05
N TYR A 40 14.49 -1.49 -13.03
CA TYR A 40 15.76 -1.89 -13.65
C TYR A 40 15.66 -2.23 -15.15
N THR A 41 14.45 -2.43 -15.69
CA THR A 41 14.19 -2.85 -17.08
C THR A 41 12.75 -2.50 -17.51
N ASP A 42 12.38 -2.88 -18.73
CA ASP A 42 11.02 -2.93 -19.26
C ASP A 42 10.34 -1.56 -19.32
N TYR A 43 11.06 -0.57 -19.85
CA TYR A 43 10.60 0.82 -19.94
C TYR A 43 9.23 0.93 -20.62
N GLU A 44 8.97 0.16 -21.66
CA GLU A 44 7.69 0.22 -22.40
C GLU A 44 6.52 -0.23 -21.51
N SER A 45 6.71 -1.24 -20.67
CA SER A 45 5.69 -1.70 -19.72
C SER A 45 5.46 -0.67 -18.63
N LEU A 46 6.54 -0.08 -18.11
CA LEU A 46 6.48 1.01 -17.14
C LEU A 46 5.75 2.23 -17.70
N ALA A 47 6.06 2.63 -18.94
CA ALA A 47 5.47 3.81 -19.57
C ALA A 47 3.96 3.63 -19.80
N ILE A 48 3.53 2.44 -20.21
CA ILE A 48 2.10 2.11 -20.36
C ILE A 48 1.39 2.04 -19.01
N GLN A 49 2.02 1.46 -17.99
CA GLN A 49 1.44 1.45 -16.65
C GLN A 49 1.33 2.87 -16.07
N LEU A 50 2.34 3.69 -16.32
CA LEU A 50 2.33 5.09 -15.94
C LEU A 50 1.23 5.85 -16.68
N SER A 51 1.02 5.64 -17.98
CA SER A 51 -0.06 6.34 -18.71
C SER A 51 -1.45 6.04 -18.14
N ALA A 52 -1.70 4.80 -17.77
CA ALA A 52 -2.96 4.38 -17.15
C ALA A 52 -3.20 4.94 -15.74
N THR A 53 -2.13 5.32 -15.02
CA THR A 53 -2.21 5.75 -13.62
C THR A 53 -1.71 7.18 -13.40
N TYR A 54 -1.28 7.88 -14.45
CA TYR A 54 -0.73 9.22 -14.35
C TYR A 54 -1.81 10.22 -13.93
N SER A 55 -1.50 11.04 -12.93
CA SER A 55 -2.28 12.20 -12.56
C SER A 55 -1.34 13.35 -12.19
N PRO A 56 -1.64 14.59 -12.59
CA PRO A 56 -0.86 15.76 -12.17
C PRO A 56 -0.96 16.03 -10.65
N GLU A 57 -1.96 15.45 -9.95
CA GLU A 57 -2.09 15.54 -8.50
C GLU A 57 -1.18 14.56 -7.75
N ASN A 58 -0.74 13.48 -8.41
CA ASN A 58 0.05 12.41 -7.82
C ASN A 58 1.56 12.69 -7.93
N HIS A 59 2.35 11.91 -7.19
CA HIS A 59 3.81 11.99 -7.19
C HIS A 59 4.43 10.62 -7.50
N TYR A 60 5.40 10.57 -8.41
CA TYR A 60 6.03 9.32 -8.85
C TYR A 60 7.53 9.39 -8.61
N CYS A 61 8.07 8.49 -7.81
CA CYS A 61 9.51 8.38 -7.61
C CYS A 61 10.02 7.02 -8.10
N TYR A 62 11.04 7.06 -8.94
CA TYR A 62 11.73 5.87 -9.43
C TYR A 62 13.13 5.78 -8.81
N HIS A 63 13.44 4.63 -8.23
CA HIS A 63 14.81 4.27 -7.92
C HIS A 63 15.33 3.32 -8.98
N VAL A 64 16.37 3.73 -9.70
CA VAL A 64 16.95 2.94 -10.80
C VAL A 64 18.11 2.10 -10.27
N ASP A 65 18.07 0.79 -10.48
CA ASP A 65 19.17 -0.12 -10.15
C ASP A 65 20.48 0.34 -10.81
N SER A 66 21.59 0.28 -10.07
CA SER A 66 22.92 0.60 -10.61
C SER A 66 23.30 -0.26 -11.83
N LYS A 67 22.77 -1.47 -11.94
CA LYS A 67 23.03 -2.42 -13.03
C LYS A 67 22.16 -2.19 -14.27
N ALA A 68 21.15 -1.32 -14.20
CA ALA A 68 20.28 -1.05 -15.34
C ALA A 68 21.07 -0.52 -16.55
N THR A 69 20.61 -0.83 -17.76
CA THR A 69 21.32 -0.43 -18.98
C THR A 69 21.39 1.10 -19.11
N PRO A 70 22.42 1.66 -19.79
CA PRO A 70 22.49 3.09 -20.03
C PRO A 70 21.26 3.64 -20.78
N LYS A 71 20.68 2.86 -21.70
CA LYS A 71 19.44 3.21 -22.41
C LYS A 71 18.28 3.38 -21.43
N PHE A 72 18.05 2.38 -20.57
CA PHE A 72 16.98 2.41 -19.58
C PHE A 72 17.12 3.60 -18.62
N LYS A 73 18.34 3.84 -18.11
CA LYS A 73 18.63 5.00 -17.25
C LYS A 73 18.28 6.33 -17.94
N LYS A 74 18.65 6.49 -19.23
CA LYS A 74 18.30 7.68 -20.02
C LYS A 74 16.79 7.83 -20.18
N GLN A 75 16.06 6.76 -20.44
CA GLN A 75 14.60 6.78 -20.57
C GLN A 75 13.90 7.23 -19.28
N ILE A 76 14.28 6.68 -18.12
CA ILE A 76 13.69 7.08 -16.83
C ILE A 76 14.06 8.53 -16.46
N LEU A 77 15.29 8.97 -16.73
CA LEU A 77 15.69 10.36 -16.53
C LEU A 77 14.91 11.31 -17.45
N LYS A 78 14.57 10.87 -18.67
CA LYS A 78 13.77 11.65 -19.60
C LYS A 78 12.35 11.89 -19.07
N LEU A 79 11.74 10.90 -18.41
CA LEU A 79 10.46 11.10 -17.71
C LEU A 79 10.56 12.22 -16.66
N GLN A 80 11.58 12.21 -15.80
CA GLN A 80 11.78 13.29 -14.82
C GLN A 80 11.94 14.67 -15.48
N GLN A 81 12.65 14.75 -16.62
CA GLN A 81 12.82 16.02 -17.34
C GLN A 81 11.49 16.55 -17.91
N CYS A 82 10.60 15.67 -18.34
CA CYS A 82 9.36 16.05 -19.02
C CYS A 82 8.16 16.22 -18.10
N PHE A 83 8.24 15.80 -16.83
CA PHE A 83 7.13 15.85 -15.87
C PHE A 83 7.55 16.44 -14.52
N PRO A 84 6.83 17.45 -13.99
CA PRO A 84 7.21 18.13 -12.75
C PRO A 84 6.98 17.29 -11.48
N ASN A 85 6.20 16.21 -11.60
CA ASN A 85 5.80 15.31 -10.52
C ASN A 85 6.41 13.91 -10.62
N ILE A 86 7.38 13.71 -11.53
CA ILE A 86 8.20 12.51 -11.63
C ILE A 86 9.59 12.80 -11.08
N TYR A 87 10.12 11.91 -10.27
CA TYR A 87 11.41 12.06 -9.61
C TYR A 87 12.25 10.79 -9.75
N VAL A 88 13.57 10.96 -9.81
CA VAL A 88 14.54 9.87 -9.88
C VAL A 88 15.57 10.06 -8.77
N THR A 89 15.86 8.99 -8.04
CA THR A 89 16.88 9.03 -6.99
C THR A 89 18.26 9.28 -7.58
N LYS A 90 19.07 10.12 -6.91
CA LYS A 90 20.48 10.33 -7.31
C LYS A 90 21.37 9.14 -6.98
N ALA A 91 21.13 8.54 -5.80
CA ALA A 91 21.84 7.35 -5.38
C ALA A 91 21.33 6.14 -6.15
N GLN A 92 22.24 5.30 -6.63
CA GLN A 92 21.93 4.02 -7.26
C GLN A 92 22.53 2.92 -6.38
N TYR A 93 21.81 1.80 -6.28
CA TYR A 93 22.22 0.64 -5.49
C TYR A 93 22.11 -0.60 -6.37
N ASP A 94 22.96 -1.59 -6.11
CA ASP A 94 22.82 -2.93 -6.68
C ASP A 94 21.67 -3.62 -5.96
N VAL A 95 20.51 -3.64 -6.60
CA VAL A 95 19.29 -4.26 -6.08
C VAL A 95 19.23 -5.70 -6.61
N THR A 96 18.95 -6.67 -5.75
CA THR A 96 18.98 -8.09 -6.16
C THR A 96 17.65 -8.77 -5.97
N SER A 97 17.40 -9.84 -6.72
CA SER A 97 16.20 -10.70 -6.56
C SER A 97 16.14 -11.41 -5.20
N GLN A 98 17.23 -11.37 -4.43
CA GLN A 98 17.28 -11.86 -3.05
C GLN A 98 16.82 -10.79 -2.04
N GLY A 99 16.43 -9.61 -2.52
CA GLY A 99 15.92 -8.51 -1.71
C GLY A 99 16.96 -7.49 -1.25
N ARG A 100 18.24 -7.68 -1.59
CA ARG A 100 19.29 -6.77 -1.11
C ARG A 100 19.07 -5.39 -1.68
N ASN A 101 19.17 -4.39 -0.82
CA ASN A 101 19.04 -2.98 -1.14
C ASN A 101 17.66 -2.50 -1.64
N ASN A 102 16.62 -3.36 -1.69
CA ASN A 102 15.27 -2.93 -2.05
C ASN A 102 14.71 -1.89 -1.08
N ASN A 103 14.80 -2.16 0.23
CA ASN A 103 14.29 -1.24 1.25
C ASN A 103 15.01 0.13 1.26
N ILE A 104 16.33 0.15 1.07
CA ILE A 104 17.08 1.41 1.04
C ILE A 104 16.77 2.21 -0.23
N ALA A 105 16.49 1.54 -1.35
CA ALA A 105 16.03 2.16 -2.59
C ALA A 105 14.67 2.85 -2.40
N HIS A 106 13.67 2.16 -1.83
CA HIS A 106 12.39 2.78 -1.48
C HIS A 106 12.56 3.94 -0.49
N LEU A 107 13.43 3.80 0.52
CA LEU A 107 13.69 4.87 1.49
C LEU A 107 14.29 6.13 0.83
N ARG A 108 15.09 5.99 -0.23
CA ARG A 108 15.58 7.14 -1.02
C ARG A 108 14.43 7.86 -1.71
N CYS A 109 13.46 7.13 -2.24
CA CYS A 109 12.25 7.73 -2.79
C CYS A 109 11.39 8.42 -1.73
N MET A 110 11.17 7.77 -0.59
CA MET A 110 10.45 8.35 0.55
C MET A 110 11.04 9.70 0.98
N ARG A 111 12.37 9.81 1.01
CA ARG A 111 13.07 11.07 1.31
C ARG A 111 12.74 12.19 0.33
N ILE A 112 12.69 11.90 -0.97
CA ILE A 112 12.32 12.90 -1.99
C ILE A 112 10.85 13.27 -1.83
N LEU A 113 9.96 12.28 -1.73
CA LEU A 113 8.51 12.46 -1.71
C LEU A 113 8.03 13.28 -0.50
N LEU A 114 8.68 13.17 0.66
CA LEU A 114 8.35 14.01 1.83
C LEU A 114 8.66 15.51 1.64
N THR A 115 9.53 15.86 0.68
CA THR A 115 9.82 17.27 0.34
C THR A 115 8.81 17.89 -0.62
N LYS A 116 7.88 17.08 -1.15
CA LYS A 116 6.91 17.52 -2.15
C LYS A 116 5.59 17.93 -1.50
N LYS A 117 4.70 18.48 -2.34
CA LYS A 117 3.32 18.81 -1.97
C LYS A 117 2.67 17.63 -1.24
N ARG A 118 1.68 17.95 -0.41
CA ARG A 118 1.06 16.96 0.46
C ARG A 118 0.33 15.91 -0.37
N TRP A 119 0.74 14.67 -0.15
CA TRP A 119 0.08 13.43 -0.57
C TRP A 119 -0.36 12.66 0.67
N GLU A 120 -1.40 11.84 0.56
CA GLU A 120 -2.00 11.18 1.74
C GLU A 120 -1.39 9.80 2.00
N TYR A 121 -1.17 9.02 0.95
CA TYR A 121 -0.60 7.67 1.01
C TYR A 121 0.53 7.47 -0.01
N LEU A 122 1.49 6.64 0.37
CA LEU A 122 2.56 6.12 -0.46
C LEU A 122 2.30 4.66 -0.79
N ILE A 123 2.40 4.28 -2.06
CA ILE A 123 2.40 2.89 -2.54
C ILE A 123 3.82 2.53 -2.97
N THR A 124 4.42 1.49 -2.40
CA THR A 124 5.70 0.94 -2.85
C THR A 124 5.49 -0.16 -3.87
N LEU A 125 6.25 -0.12 -4.96
CA LEU A 125 6.14 -1.08 -6.07
C LEU A 125 7.53 -1.59 -6.48
N GLN A 126 7.54 -2.76 -7.10
CA GLN A 126 8.64 -3.32 -7.85
C GLN A 126 8.47 -3.11 -9.37
N ALA A 127 9.48 -3.49 -10.15
CA ALA A 127 9.53 -3.26 -11.59
C ALA A 127 8.41 -3.95 -12.38
N HIS A 128 7.89 -5.09 -11.89
CA HIS A 128 6.92 -5.93 -12.59
C HIS A 128 5.54 -5.95 -11.92
N ASP A 129 5.31 -5.02 -10.99
CA ASP A 129 3.99 -4.78 -10.42
C ASP A 129 3.14 -3.94 -11.38
N VAL A 130 1.91 -4.38 -11.60
CA VAL A 130 0.90 -3.64 -12.35
C VAL A 130 -0.20 -3.23 -11.38
N VAL A 131 -0.42 -1.92 -11.25
CA VAL A 131 -1.55 -1.37 -10.50
C VAL A 131 -2.82 -1.63 -11.30
N VAL A 132 -3.87 -2.14 -10.65
CA VAL A 132 -5.09 -2.66 -11.32
C VAL A 132 -6.36 -1.88 -10.98
N HIS A 133 -6.17 -0.69 -10.41
CA HIS A 133 -7.23 0.24 -10.05
C HIS A 133 -6.96 1.63 -10.61
N THR A 134 -8.03 2.32 -11.01
CA THR A 134 -7.92 3.72 -11.45
C THR A 134 -7.56 4.62 -10.27
N ASN A 135 -7.06 5.82 -10.54
CA ASN A 135 -6.75 6.77 -9.45
C ASN A 135 -7.98 7.08 -8.57
N LEU A 136 -9.20 7.09 -9.13
CA LEU A 136 -10.42 7.33 -8.37
C LEU A 136 -10.71 6.16 -7.42
N GLU A 137 -10.54 4.94 -7.90
CA GLU A 137 -10.75 3.72 -7.13
C GLU A 137 -9.71 3.59 -6.02
N LEU A 138 -8.44 3.82 -6.33
CA LEU A 138 -7.38 3.87 -5.34
C LEU A 138 -7.68 4.92 -4.28
N SER A 139 -8.14 6.12 -4.66
CA SER A 139 -8.50 7.14 -3.67
C SER A 139 -9.61 6.66 -2.71
N LYS A 140 -10.60 5.90 -3.21
CA LYS A 140 -11.67 5.33 -2.39
C LYS A 140 -11.13 4.22 -1.50
N MET A 141 -10.30 3.32 -2.03
CA MET A 141 -9.66 2.24 -1.26
C MET A 141 -8.78 2.80 -0.14
N LEU A 142 -7.92 3.77 -0.44
CA LEU A 142 -6.98 4.34 0.52
C LEU A 142 -7.70 5.15 1.61
N LYS A 143 -8.82 5.82 1.29
CA LYS A 143 -9.67 6.46 2.32
C LYS A 143 -10.27 5.44 3.30
N LEU A 144 -10.57 4.23 2.85
CA LEU A 144 -11.08 3.16 3.73
C LEU A 144 -10.02 2.63 4.70
N LEU A 145 -8.72 2.88 4.45
CA LEU A 145 -7.65 2.53 5.38
C LEU A 145 -7.64 3.45 6.61
N ASP A 146 -8.27 4.62 6.55
CA ASP A 146 -8.52 5.51 7.70
C ASP A 146 -7.30 5.70 8.62
N GLY A 147 -6.15 6.01 8.02
CA GLY A 147 -4.91 6.23 8.76
C GLY A 147 -4.26 4.94 9.28
N THR A 148 -4.52 3.77 8.68
CA THR A 148 -3.69 2.57 8.84
C THR A 148 -2.80 2.36 7.61
N ASN A 149 -1.70 1.63 7.78
CA ASN A 149 -0.88 1.15 6.65
C ASN A 149 -1.43 -0.19 6.14
N ASP A 150 -1.08 -0.62 4.93
CA ASP A 150 -1.46 -1.94 4.37
C ASP A 150 -0.25 -2.65 3.78
N PHE A 151 0.12 -3.80 4.33
CA PHE A 151 1.22 -4.64 3.85
C PHE A 151 1.11 -6.04 4.43
N ASN A 152 1.70 -7.02 3.75
CA ASN A 152 1.70 -8.40 4.23
C ASN A 152 2.40 -8.52 5.59
N ILE A 153 1.83 -9.33 6.49
CA ILE A 153 2.44 -9.68 7.77
C ILE A 153 2.28 -11.19 8.00
N GLY A 154 3.37 -11.83 8.39
CA GLY A 154 3.44 -13.22 8.83
C GLY A 154 4.60 -13.46 9.79
N SER A 155 4.75 -14.71 10.21
CA SER A 155 5.83 -15.13 11.10
C SER A 155 7.21 -14.90 10.47
N VAL A 156 8.14 -14.41 11.28
CA VAL A 156 9.54 -14.19 10.90
C VAL A 156 10.20 -15.45 10.34
N LEU A 157 11.07 -15.28 9.34
CA LEU A 157 11.87 -16.36 8.76
C LEU A 157 13.30 -16.30 9.30
N TRP A 158 13.49 -16.91 10.47
CA TRP A 158 14.78 -16.91 11.18
C TRP A 158 15.96 -17.46 10.35
N ASN A 159 15.70 -18.39 9.43
CA ASN A 159 16.71 -18.95 8.53
C ASN A 159 17.22 -17.97 7.46
N ARG A 160 16.53 -16.84 7.24
CA ARG A 160 16.90 -15.79 6.28
C ARG A 160 17.62 -14.60 6.94
N ILE A 161 17.73 -14.60 8.26
CA ILE A 161 18.43 -13.59 9.06
C ILE A 161 19.89 -14.04 9.28
N PRO A 162 20.88 -13.13 9.25
CA PRO A 162 22.26 -13.49 9.61
C PRO A 162 22.35 -14.08 11.01
N LYS A 163 23.05 -15.20 11.18
CA LYS A 163 23.19 -15.88 12.49
C LYS A 163 23.82 -15.00 13.57
N THR A 164 24.65 -14.02 13.18
CA THR A 164 25.32 -13.06 14.06
C THR A 164 24.48 -11.80 14.34
N ALA A 165 23.32 -11.65 13.69
CA ALA A 165 22.47 -10.48 13.86
C ALA A 165 21.88 -10.41 15.27
N THR A 166 21.87 -9.22 15.85
CA THR A 166 21.21 -8.96 17.14
C THR A 166 20.22 -7.83 16.99
N PHE A 167 19.00 -8.04 17.48
CA PHE A 167 17.88 -7.10 17.35
C PHE A 167 17.55 -6.41 18.67
N PHE A 168 18.55 -6.24 19.54
CA PHE A 168 18.42 -5.38 20.69
C PHE A 168 18.34 -3.93 20.22
N ILE A 169 17.35 -3.17 20.69
CA ILE A 169 17.10 -1.79 20.26
C ILE A 169 18.37 -0.92 20.41
N ARG A 170 19.15 -1.13 21.47
CA ARG A 170 20.43 -0.43 21.71
C ARG A 170 21.48 -0.65 20.61
N ASN A 171 21.46 -1.79 19.91
CA ASN A 171 22.45 -2.14 18.88
C ASN A 171 22.03 -1.64 17.49
N LEU A 172 20.76 -1.25 17.32
CA LEU A 172 20.19 -0.88 16.02
C LEU A 172 20.28 0.62 15.72
N ASN A 173 20.81 1.44 16.63
CA ASN A 173 20.94 2.89 16.48
C ASN A 173 19.65 3.57 15.98
N LEU A 174 18.48 3.03 16.37
CA LEU A 174 17.18 3.39 15.79
C LEU A 174 16.80 4.86 16.02
N TRP A 175 17.35 5.51 17.04
CA TRP A 175 17.11 6.92 17.31
C TRP A 175 18.35 7.52 17.98
N THR A 176 18.51 8.84 17.86
CA THR A 176 19.67 9.58 18.40
C THR A 176 19.29 10.65 19.44
N LYS A 177 18.00 10.98 19.59
CA LYS A 177 17.54 12.14 20.41
C LYS A 177 16.28 11.91 21.25
N ASP A 178 15.73 10.69 21.28
CA ASP A 178 14.45 10.42 21.96
C ASP A 178 14.68 9.91 23.40
N THR A 179 14.04 10.52 24.40
CA THR A 179 14.13 10.11 25.80
C THR A 179 13.55 8.71 26.05
N ARG A 180 12.54 8.27 25.26
CA ARG A 180 11.95 6.92 25.33
C ARG A 180 12.95 5.81 25.04
N LEU A 181 14.02 6.12 24.29
CA LEU A 181 15.12 5.20 24.04
C LEU A 181 15.85 4.80 25.29
N SER A 182 16.08 5.76 26.20
CA SER A 182 16.92 5.52 27.37
C SER A 182 16.33 4.41 28.22
N ASP A 183 15.00 4.36 28.32
CA ASP A 183 14.27 3.30 29.02
C ASP A 183 14.32 1.96 28.26
N LEU A 184 14.03 1.95 26.96
CA LEU A 184 14.07 0.72 26.15
C LEU A 184 15.47 0.11 26.07
N GLN A 185 16.51 0.96 26.02
CA GLN A 185 17.90 0.55 26.03
C GLN A 185 18.30 -0.03 27.40
N ARG A 186 17.91 0.62 28.52
CA ARG A 186 18.11 0.11 29.88
C ARG A 186 17.43 -1.24 30.10
N GLN A 187 16.22 -1.41 29.58
CA GLN A 187 15.44 -2.64 29.69
C GLN A 187 15.94 -3.79 28.79
N ARG A 188 17.04 -3.60 28.03
CA ARG A 188 17.54 -4.56 27.04
C ARG A 188 16.44 -5.02 26.07
N ALA A 189 15.55 -4.12 25.69
CA ALA A 189 14.42 -4.44 24.84
C ALA A 189 14.86 -4.94 23.46
N LYS A 190 14.19 -5.98 22.97
CA LYS A 190 14.34 -6.51 21.61
C LYS A 190 13.21 -6.03 20.71
N LEU A 191 13.55 -5.83 19.44
CA LEU A 191 12.60 -5.64 18.35
C LEU A 191 11.82 -6.95 18.14
N GLU A 192 10.52 -6.83 17.92
CA GLU A 192 9.68 -7.94 17.49
C GLU A 192 9.78 -8.07 15.97
N LEU A 193 10.16 -9.26 15.53
CA LEU A 193 10.39 -9.52 14.12
C LEU A 193 9.18 -10.18 13.48
N ALA A 194 8.90 -9.77 12.25
CA ALA A 194 7.88 -10.35 11.40
C ALA A 194 8.37 -10.38 9.96
N ARG A 195 7.73 -11.25 9.18
CA ARG A 195 7.86 -11.28 7.72
C ARG A 195 6.72 -10.48 7.10
N GLY A 196 6.95 -9.89 5.94
CA GLY A 196 5.95 -9.33 5.07
C GLY A 196 6.40 -9.41 3.61
N LEU A 197 6.03 -8.39 2.84
CA LEU A 197 6.55 -8.10 1.51
C LEU A 197 7.14 -6.67 1.55
N GLU A 198 7.99 -6.31 0.59
CA GLU A 198 8.42 -4.90 0.44
C GLU A 198 7.34 -4.02 -0.20
N GLU A 199 6.34 -4.62 -0.84
CA GLU A 199 5.18 -3.94 -1.36
C GLU A 199 4.19 -3.62 -0.24
N ALA A 200 4.03 -2.33 -0.01
CA ALA A 200 3.39 -1.78 1.16
C ALA A 200 2.82 -0.40 0.86
N THR A 201 1.69 -0.13 1.49
CA THR A 201 0.98 1.13 1.44
C THR A 201 1.11 1.82 2.79
N PHE A 202 1.71 3.01 2.80
CA PHE A 202 1.99 3.78 4.01
C PHE A 202 1.28 5.11 3.99
N MET A 203 0.64 5.47 5.10
CA MET A 203 0.18 6.84 5.26
C MET A 203 1.40 7.79 5.35
N ARG A 204 1.22 9.06 4.97
CA ARG A 204 2.33 10.03 4.98
C ARG A 204 3.05 10.16 6.33
N SER A 205 2.32 10.09 7.45
CA SER A 205 2.94 10.21 8.79
C SER A 205 3.84 9.01 9.13
N ALA A 206 3.51 7.80 8.66
CA ALA A 206 4.37 6.62 8.80
C ALA A 206 5.67 6.78 8.01
N VAL A 207 5.58 7.31 6.78
CA VAL A 207 6.76 7.63 5.96
C VAL A 207 7.60 8.73 6.60
N ARG A 208 6.96 9.78 7.14
CA ARG A 208 7.65 10.84 7.88
C ARG A 208 8.41 10.25 9.07
N TRP A 209 7.77 9.39 9.84
CA TRP A 209 8.37 8.69 10.97
C TRP A 209 9.60 7.90 10.52
N MET A 210 9.48 7.05 9.50
CA MET A 210 10.59 6.25 8.94
C MET A 210 11.79 7.08 8.44
N VAL A 211 11.54 8.30 7.96
CA VAL A 211 12.59 9.14 7.33
C VAL A 211 13.18 10.18 8.27
N LYS A 212 12.37 10.73 9.19
CA LYS A 212 12.72 11.92 9.99
C LYS A 212 12.85 11.63 11.48
N GLU A 213 12.20 10.58 11.98
CA GLU A 213 12.11 10.31 13.42
C GLU A 213 12.95 9.10 13.82
N VAL A 214 12.98 8.05 12.99
CA VAL A 214 13.83 6.87 13.20
C VAL A 214 14.97 6.77 12.19
N ASN A 215 16.09 6.24 12.66
CA ASN A 215 17.21 5.80 11.85
C ASN A 215 17.15 4.28 11.64
N ILE A 216 16.45 3.85 10.60
CA ILE A 216 16.32 2.43 10.25
C ILE A 216 17.50 1.88 9.45
N THR A 217 18.57 2.66 9.23
CA THR A 217 19.69 2.27 8.36
C THR A 217 20.47 1.07 8.89
N THR A 218 20.81 1.02 10.18
CA THR A 218 21.50 -0.14 10.77
C THR A 218 20.63 -1.39 10.72
N LEU A 219 19.31 -1.26 10.92
CA LEU A 219 18.37 -2.38 10.81
C LEU A 219 18.30 -2.91 9.37
N MET A 220 18.20 -2.03 8.38
CA MET A 220 18.24 -2.41 6.96
C MET A 220 19.55 -3.10 6.57
N HIS A 221 20.70 -2.58 7.02
CA HIS A 221 22.00 -3.22 6.78
C HIS A 221 22.10 -4.60 7.43
N THR A 222 21.54 -4.73 8.63
CA THR A 222 21.47 -6.03 9.34
C THR A 222 20.69 -7.04 8.52
N PHE A 223 19.50 -6.69 8.03
CA PHE A 223 18.72 -7.59 7.18
C PHE A 223 19.43 -7.90 5.85
N ASN A 224 20.03 -6.91 5.18
CA ASN A 224 20.76 -7.09 3.92
C ASN A 224 21.90 -8.13 3.99
N GLY A 225 22.44 -8.41 5.19
CA GLY A 225 23.43 -9.47 5.41
C GLY A 225 22.87 -10.88 5.25
N GLY A 226 21.54 -11.05 5.15
CA GLY A 226 20.88 -12.34 4.98
C GLY A 226 21.10 -12.96 3.59
N SER A 227 20.57 -14.16 3.42
CA SER A 227 20.78 -14.98 2.21
C SER A 227 19.73 -14.79 1.12
N HIS A 228 18.47 -14.54 1.50
CA HIS A 228 17.32 -14.49 0.58
C HIS A 228 16.12 -13.77 1.21
N SER A 229 15.26 -13.14 0.40
CA SER A 229 14.11 -12.30 0.81
C SER A 229 14.42 -11.42 2.01
N VAL A 230 15.53 -10.70 1.95
CA VAL A 230 16.01 -9.90 3.09
C VAL A 230 15.22 -8.61 3.27
N ASP A 231 14.55 -8.17 2.22
CA ASP A 231 13.65 -7.03 2.19
C ASP A 231 12.30 -7.29 2.84
N GLU A 232 11.78 -8.51 2.70
CA GLU A 232 10.53 -9.04 3.27
C GLU A 232 10.47 -9.07 4.81
N GLN A 233 11.39 -8.42 5.53
CA GLN A 233 11.42 -8.43 7.01
C GLN A 233 11.33 -7.06 7.64
N LEU A 234 11.64 -5.98 6.90
CA LEU A 234 11.77 -4.65 7.50
C LEU A 234 10.42 -4.07 7.91
N PHE A 235 9.53 -3.85 6.94
CA PHE A 235 8.29 -3.10 7.19
C PHE A 235 7.38 -3.80 8.18
N ALA A 236 7.22 -5.12 8.04
CA ALA A 236 6.48 -5.93 9.00
C ALA A 236 7.06 -5.82 10.42
N SER A 237 8.38 -5.97 10.58
CA SER A 237 9.02 -5.86 11.90
C SER A 237 8.88 -4.47 12.53
N LEU A 238 8.99 -3.40 11.72
CA LEU A 238 8.78 -2.03 12.19
C LEU A 238 7.35 -1.83 12.69
N ALA A 239 6.38 -2.40 11.98
CA ALA A 239 4.98 -2.18 12.27
C ALA A 239 4.46 -3.00 13.46
N VAL A 240 4.89 -4.26 13.61
CA VAL A 240 4.42 -5.12 14.72
C VAL A 240 5.09 -4.81 16.04
N SER A 241 6.25 -4.16 16.00
CA SER A 241 7.00 -3.78 17.21
C SER A 241 6.36 -2.58 17.88
N GLU A 242 5.42 -2.83 18.80
CA GLU A 242 4.65 -1.79 19.50
C GLU A 242 5.54 -0.75 20.20
N LYS A 243 6.72 -1.17 20.67
CA LYS A 243 7.73 -0.29 21.29
C LYS A 243 8.20 0.83 20.38
N LEU A 244 8.13 0.64 19.06
CA LEU A 244 8.50 1.66 18.07
C LEU A 244 7.39 2.70 17.87
N GLN A 245 6.14 2.35 18.19
CA GLN A 245 4.97 3.21 18.01
C GLN A 245 4.85 3.80 16.59
N MET A 246 5.11 2.97 15.58
CA MET A 246 4.97 3.38 14.18
C MET A 246 3.54 3.87 13.92
N PRO A 247 3.33 5.05 13.31
CA PRO A 247 2.00 5.49 12.90
C PRO A 247 1.34 4.45 11.97
N GLY A 248 0.14 3.99 12.33
CA GLY A 248 -0.56 2.91 11.62
C GLY A 248 0.11 1.54 11.69
N GLY A 249 0.96 1.33 12.70
CA GLY A 249 1.49 0.02 13.04
C GLY A 249 0.42 -0.93 13.59
N TYR A 250 0.82 -2.17 13.81
CA TYR A 250 -0.04 -3.26 14.25
C TYR A 250 0.42 -3.81 15.59
N HIS A 251 -0.49 -4.33 16.39
CA HIS A 251 -0.13 -5.05 17.61
C HIS A 251 0.47 -6.41 17.25
N SER A 252 1.52 -6.85 17.96
CA SER A 252 2.26 -8.09 17.70
C SER A 252 1.38 -9.35 17.76
N ALA A 253 0.33 -9.33 18.58
CA ALA A 253 -0.71 -10.36 18.62
C ALA A 253 -1.39 -10.64 17.27
N CYS A 254 -1.32 -9.72 16.29
CA CYS A 254 -1.77 -9.96 14.91
C CYS A 254 -0.99 -11.08 14.20
N LEU A 255 0.18 -11.47 14.70
CA LEU A 255 1.00 -12.55 14.14
C LEU A 255 0.44 -13.95 14.40
N LYS A 256 -0.38 -14.12 15.45
CA LYS A 256 -0.75 -15.45 15.96
C LYS A 256 -1.94 -16.09 15.23
N ASN A 257 -2.84 -15.31 14.63
CA ASN A 257 -4.16 -15.77 14.15
C ASN A 257 -4.52 -15.34 12.72
N ARG A 258 -3.59 -14.82 11.89
CA ARG A 258 -3.95 -14.27 10.59
C ARG A 258 -3.68 -15.23 9.43
N ASP A 259 -4.71 -15.43 8.62
CA ASP A 259 -4.55 -15.83 7.22
C ASP A 259 -4.03 -14.61 6.44
N PRO A 260 -2.76 -14.59 6.01
CA PRO A 260 -2.19 -13.45 5.29
C PRO A 260 -2.92 -13.14 3.98
N ASN A 261 -3.74 -14.06 3.43
CA ASN A 261 -4.49 -13.85 2.20
C ASN A 261 -5.85 -13.14 2.39
N LYS A 262 -6.27 -12.87 3.65
CA LYS A 262 -7.60 -12.33 3.94
C LYS A 262 -7.64 -10.86 4.35
N PHE A 263 -6.49 -10.26 4.66
CA PHE A 263 -6.46 -8.93 5.29
C PHE A 263 -5.68 -7.87 4.53
N PHE A 264 -4.81 -8.27 3.60
CA PHE A 264 -3.90 -7.35 2.92
C PHE A 264 -4.30 -7.16 1.47
N THR A 265 -4.36 -5.90 1.07
CA THR A 265 -4.86 -5.48 -0.24
C THR A 265 -3.77 -4.90 -1.12
N HIS A 266 -2.49 -5.08 -0.77
CA HIS A 266 -1.42 -4.43 -1.50
C HIS A 266 -1.13 -5.11 -2.85
N THR A 267 -0.36 -6.20 -2.83
CA THR A 267 0.07 -6.90 -4.05
C THR A 267 -0.31 -8.36 -3.97
N ARG A 268 -0.89 -8.89 -5.05
CA ARG A 268 -1.12 -10.33 -5.22
C ARG A 268 0.00 -10.96 -6.02
N TRP A 269 0.71 -11.88 -5.37
CA TRP A 269 1.67 -12.80 -5.98
C TRP A 269 1.06 -14.19 -6.15
N VAL A 270 1.02 -14.75 -7.35
CA VAL A 270 0.44 -16.09 -7.58
C VAL A 270 1.54 -17.16 -7.56
N TRP A 271 1.74 -17.74 -6.37
CA TRP A 271 2.69 -18.85 -6.13
C TRP A 271 2.08 -20.22 -6.45
N GLU A 272 0.79 -20.44 -6.21
CA GLU A 272 0.10 -21.72 -6.37
C GLU A 272 -1.33 -21.52 -6.87
N GLY A 273 -2.01 -22.61 -7.24
CA GLY A 273 -3.43 -22.57 -7.63
C GLY A 273 -3.71 -22.05 -9.04
N HIS A 274 -2.70 -21.98 -9.90
CA HIS A 274 -2.83 -21.65 -11.32
C HIS A 274 -2.02 -22.65 -12.17
N PRO A 275 -2.57 -23.85 -12.44
CA PRO A 275 -1.80 -25.00 -12.95
C PRO A 275 -1.17 -24.75 -14.32
N ASN A 276 -1.80 -23.94 -15.18
CA ASN A 276 -1.30 -23.67 -16.53
C ASN A 276 -0.52 -22.36 -16.66
N CYS A 277 -0.14 -21.72 -15.54
CA CYS A 277 0.62 -20.47 -15.63
C CYS A 277 2.11 -20.71 -15.88
N HIS A 278 2.70 -19.89 -16.75
CA HIS A 278 4.16 -19.82 -16.90
C HIS A 278 4.82 -19.22 -15.66
N ARG A 279 5.96 -19.79 -15.24
CA ARG A 279 6.60 -19.43 -13.97
C ARG A 279 8.02 -18.95 -14.15
N ARG A 280 8.40 -18.02 -13.27
CA ARG A 280 9.80 -17.63 -13.03
C ARG A 280 10.01 -17.55 -11.52
N HIS A 281 11.02 -18.24 -10.98
CA HIS A 281 11.22 -18.33 -9.51
C HIS A 281 9.93 -18.68 -8.75
N ASP A 282 9.19 -19.67 -9.24
CA ASP A 282 7.93 -20.16 -8.63
C ASP A 282 6.77 -19.16 -8.57
N VAL A 283 6.86 -18.02 -9.25
CA VAL A 283 5.77 -17.04 -9.38
C VAL A 283 5.22 -17.06 -10.80
N CYS A 284 3.90 -17.11 -10.91
CA CYS A 284 3.15 -16.99 -12.15
C CYS A 284 3.41 -15.65 -12.87
N LEU A 285 3.63 -15.72 -14.17
CA LEU A 285 3.73 -14.60 -15.10
C LEU A 285 2.37 -14.42 -15.76
N TYR A 286 1.73 -13.27 -15.52
CA TYR A 286 0.47 -12.95 -16.17
C TYR A 286 0.67 -12.74 -17.68
N GLY A 287 -0.02 -13.54 -18.48
CA GLY A 287 -0.24 -13.33 -19.91
C GLY A 287 -1.66 -12.85 -20.20
N ILE A 288 -1.96 -12.61 -21.47
CA ILE A 288 -3.28 -12.16 -21.93
C ILE A 288 -4.38 -13.17 -21.56
N GLU A 289 -4.05 -14.46 -21.60
CA GLU A 289 -4.96 -15.57 -21.25
C GLU A 289 -5.34 -15.57 -19.76
N ASP A 290 -4.50 -14.99 -18.89
CA ASP A 290 -4.74 -14.93 -17.45
C ASP A 290 -5.60 -13.72 -17.05
N LEU A 291 -5.76 -12.71 -17.93
CA LEU A 291 -6.35 -11.42 -17.57
C LEU A 291 -7.78 -11.52 -17.05
N TYR A 292 -8.57 -12.47 -17.56
CA TYR A 292 -9.92 -12.69 -17.07
C TYR A 292 -9.94 -13.05 -15.58
N GLN A 293 -9.06 -13.98 -15.16
CA GLN A 293 -8.95 -14.38 -13.76
C GLN A 293 -8.22 -13.33 -12.93
N ALA A 294 -7.23 -12.66 -13.52
CA ALA A 294 -6.53 -11.54 -12.93
C ALA A 294 -7.51 -10.42 -12.55
N ARG A 295 -8.45 -10.05 -13.44
CA ARG A 295 -9.47 -9.01 -13.17
C ARG A 295 -10.42 -9.40 -12.03
N LYS A 296 -10.82 -10.67 -11.96
CA LYS A 296 -11.66 -11.15 -10.85
C LYS A 296 -10.95 -11.07 -9.50
N THR A 297 -9.67 -11.41 -9.46
CA THR A 297 -8.85 -11.39 -8.24
C THR A 297 -8.36 -9.98 -7.89
N ALA A 298 -8.07 -9.15 -8.89
CA ALA A 298 -7.63 -7.75 -8.81
C ALA A 298 -8.55 -6.90 -7.96
N ARG A 299 -9.86 -7.21 -7.89
CA ARG A 299 -10.82 -6.46 -7.09
C ARG A 299 -10.44 -6.32 -5.61
N ARG A 300 -9.49 -7.09 -5.07
CA ARG A 300 -9.02 -6.93 -3.68
C ARG A 300 -7.65 -6.31 -3.55
N TYR A 301 -6.91 -6.12 -4.64
CA TYR A 301 -5.48 -5.80 -4.58
C TYR A 301 -5.18 -4.51 -5.35
N ILE A 302 -4.36 -3.64 -4.76
CA ILE A 302 -3.84 -2.42 -5.40
C ILE A 302 -3.05 -2.79 -6.66
N ALA A 303 -2.21 -3.83 -6.55
CA ALA A 303 -1.36 -4.30 -7.63
C ALA A 303 -1.38 -5.84 -7.76
N LEU A 304 -1.01 -6.30 -8.96
CA LEU A 304 -0.76 -7.70 -9.27
C LEU A 304 0.70 -7.88 -9.68
N ASN A 305 1.29 -8.99 -9.23
CA ASN A 305 2.64 -9.40 -9.60
C ASN A 305 2.64 -10.82 -10.18
N LYS A 306 3.23 -11.08 -11.36
CA LYS A 306 4.10 -10.21 -12.17
C LYS A 306 3.69 -10.14 -13.63
N PHE A 307 3.89 -8.96 -14.20
CA PHE A 307 3.77 -8.68 -15.62
C PHE A 307 5.17 -8.39 -16.17
N MET A 308 5.61 -9.20 -17.13
CA MET A 308 6.93 -9.03 -17.76
C MET A 308 6.73 -8.81 -19.26
N GLY A 309 7.18 -7.67 -19.78
CA GLY A 309 7.04 -7.37 -21.21
C GLY A 309 7.77 -8.37 -22.12
N SER A 310 8.85 -8.98 -21.62
CA SER A 310 9.57 -10.05 -22.32
C SER A 310 8.80 -11.37 -22.39
N TRP A 311 7.77 -11.54 -21.57
CA TRP A 311 6.88 -12.70 -21.55
C TRP A 311 5.64 -12.43 -22.40
N ASP A 312 4.85 -11.43 -21.99
CA ASP A 312 3.64 -11.03 -22.68
C ASP A 312 3.37 -9.54 -22.42
N PHE A 313 3.79 -8.71 -23.37
CA PHE A 313 3.55 -7.26 -23.30
C PHE A 313 2.06 -6.90 -23.47
N ALA A 314 1.30 -7.71 -24.22
CA ALA A 314 -0.12 -7.44 -24.48
C ALA A 314 -0.94 -7.51 -23.19
N ALA A 315 -0.55 -8.38 -22.24
CA ALA A 315 -1.15 -8.44 -20.91
C ALA A 315 -1.14 -7.08 -20.18
N THR A 316 0.01 -6.39 -20.19
CA THR A 316 0.17 -5.05 -19.58
C THR A 316 -0.64 -4.00 -20.34
N VAL A 317 -0.62 -4.06 -21.68
CA VAL A 317 -1.38 -3.14 -22.55
C VAL A 317 -2.88 -3.23 -22.28
N CYS A 318 -3.45 -4.44 -22.30
CA CYS A 318 -4.88 -4.65 -22.08
C CYS A 318 -5.32 -4.27 -20.66
N MET A 319 -4.46 -4.47 -19.65
CA MET A 319 -4.75 -3.98 -18.29
C MET A 319 -4.79 -2.45 -18.25
N ALA A 320 -3.80 -1.79 -18.86
CA ALA A 320 -3.76 -0.33 -18.96
C ALA A 320 -4.94 0.26 -19.73
N GLU A 321 -5.33 -0.36 -20.85
CA GLU A 321 -6.53 -0.01 -21.62
C GLU A 321 -7.79 -0.14 -20.77
N SER A 322 -7.93 -1.25 -20.03
CA SER A 322 -9.07 -1.42 -19.13
C SER A 322 -9.14 -0.33 -18.05
N LEU A 323 -8.02 0.17 -17.56
CA LEU A 323 -7.97 1.28 -16.60
C LEU A 323 -8.30 2.62 -17.26
N TYR A 324 -7.80 2.85 -18.46
CA TYR A 324 -8.12 4.02 -19.27
C TYR A 324 -9.64 4.10 -19.50
N ASN A 325 -10.26 3.03 -19.99
CA ASN A 325 -11.70 3.02 -20.25
C ASN A 325 -12.53 3.25 -18.99
N ARG A 326 -12.17 2.64 -17.86
CA ARG A 326 -12.85 2.87 -16.57
C ARG A 326 -12.66 4.29 -16.05
N THR A 327 -11.55 4.94 -16.39
CA THR A 327 -11.26 6.33 -15.99
C THR A 327 -12.05 7.33 -16.82
N HIS A 328 -12.19 7.10 -18.13
CA HIS A 328 -12.74 8.09 -19.08
C HIS A 328 -14.18 7.81 -19.51
N PHE A 329 -14.61 6.54 -19.53
CA PHE A 329 -15.92 6.13 -20.04
C PHE A 329 -16.81 5.47 -18.98
N GLY A 330 -16.27 5.17 -17.79
CA GLY A 330 -17.06 4.67 -16.66
C GLY A 330 -17.58 3.24 -16.83
N GLU A 331 -16.91 2.42 -17.65
CA GLU A 331 -17.37 1.08 -18.07
C GLU A 331 -17.52 0.04 -16.94
N GLU A 332 -17.08 0.32 -15.70
CA GLU A 332 -17.38 -0.53 -14.55
C GLU A 332 -17.55 0.24 -13.24
N ALA A 333 -18.56 -0.14 -12.46
CA ALA A 333 -18.78 0.39 -11.12
C ALA A 333 -17.79 -0.20 -10.10
N PHE A 334 -17.04 0.69 -9.42
CA PHE A 334 -16.23 0.34 -8.25
C PHE A 334 -17.12 -0.18 -7.11
N ASP A 335 -16.95 -1.45 -6.73
CA ASP A 335 -17.67 -2.05 -5.60
C ASP A 335 -16.97 -1.74 -4.27
N ALA A 336 -17.28 -0.57 -3.72
CA ALA A 336 -16.79 -0.14 -2.40
C ALA A 336 -17.20 -1.11 -1.27
N LYS A 337 -18.34 -1.82 -1.40
CA LYS A 337 -18.80 -2.78 -0.39
C LYS A 337 -17.95 -4.05 -0.43
N TYR A 338 -17.58 -4.51 -1.63
CA TYR A 338 -16.66 -5.62 -1.79
C TYR A 338 -15.30 -5.30 -1.17
N ILE A 339 -14.73 -4.13 -1.45
CA ILE A 339 -13.49 -3.69 -0.79
C ILE A 339 -13.70 -3.64 0.72
N ALA A 340 -14.67 -2.88 1.22
CA ALA A 340 -14.86 -2.69 2.66
C ALA A 340 -15.16 -3.99 3.45
N ASN A 341 -15.62 -5.04 2.79
CA ASN A 341 -15.84 -6.37 3.37
C ASN A 341 -14.59 -7.27 3.33
N HIS A 342 -13.59 -6.96 2.51
CA HIS A 342 -12.39 -7.77 2.29
C HIS A 342 -11.06 -7.07 2.63
N SER A 343 -11.00 -5.73 2.57
CA SER A 343 -10.08 -4.93 3.36
C SER A 343 -10.54 -5.15 4.78
N GLY A 344 -9.95 -6.11 5.49
CA GLY A 344 -10.40 -6.44 6.83
C GLY A 344 -10.41 -5.15 7.64
N ARG A 345 -11.60 -4.59 7.88
CA ARG A 345 -11.74 -3.32 8.59
C ARG A 345 -10.92 -3.52 9.83
N SER A 346 -9.87 -2.72 9.98
CA SER A 346 -9.23 -2.65 11.28
C SER A 346 -10.35 -2.13 12.19
N THR A 347 -10.92 -3.03 12.99
CA THR A 347 -11.86 -2.70 14.06
C THR A 347 -11.20 -1.81 15.12
N TRP A 348 -9.94 -1.41 14.88
CA TRP A 348 -9.10 -0.55 15.68
C TRP A 348 -9.41 0.93 15.58
N VAL A 349 -9.90 1.44 14.44
CA VAL A 349 -10.20 2.87 14.35
C VAL A 349 -11.40 3.25 15.23
N HIS A 350 -12.35 2.34 15.44
CA HIS A 350 -13.45 2.55 16.40
C HIS A 350 -12.99 2.45 17.86
N SER A 351 -12.02 1.60 18.21
CA SER A 351 -11.60 1.43 19.61
C SER A 351 -10.66 2.54 20.09
N ARG A 352 -9.80 3.11 19.23
CA ARG A 352 -8.97 4.26 19.63
C ARG A 352 -9.78 5.54 19.80
N TRP A 353 -10.81 5.76 18.97
CA TRP A 353 -11.75 6.88 19.13
C TRP A 353 -12.55 6.81 20.43
N LEU A 354 -12.99 5.62 20.86
CA LEU A 354 -13.70 5.45 22.14
C LEU A 354 -12.78 5.64 23.36
N VAL A 355 -11.51 5.22 23.26
CA VAL A 355 -10.52 5.42 24.33
C VAL A 355 -10.10 6.89 24.45
N GLU A 356 -9.94 7.61 23.33
CA GLU A 356 -9.62 9.04 23.38
C GLU A 356 -10.81 9.89 23.87
N ILE A 357 -12.06 9.48 23.61
CA ILE A 357 -13.25 10.08 24.25
C ILE A 357 -13.28 9.77 25.76
N GLN A 358 -12.86 8.58 26.21
CA GLN A 358 -12.75 8.25 27.63
C GLN A 358 -11.64 9.05 28.34
N VAL A 359 -10.49 9.25 27.69
CA VAL A 359 -9.37 10.04 28.27
C VAL A 359 -9.67 11.55 28.24
N PHE A 360 -10.43 12.04 27.26
CA PHE A 360 -10.89 13.43 27.22
C PHE A 360 -12.01 13.70 28.24
N ASN A 361 -12.88 12.72 28.52
CA ASN A 361 -13.93 12.82 29.55
C ASN A 361 -13.43 12.51 30.97
N GLN A 362 -12.28 11.87 31.15
CA GLN A 362 -11.66 11.66 32.48
C GLN A 362 -10.84 12.86 32.95
N ARG A 363 -10.54 13.85 32.10
CA ARG A 363 -9.88 15.10 32.50
C ARG A 363 -10.83 16.26 32.79
N THR A 364 -12.15 16.04 32.75
CA THR A 364 -13.18 17.03 33.14
C THR A 364 -13.94 16.67 34.40
N VAL A 365 -13.60 15.57 35.07
CA VAL A 365 -14.13 15.23 36.39
C VAL A 365 -13.00 15.30 37.42
N ASN A 366 -12.57 16.52 37.73
CA ASN A 366 -12.02 16.92 39.04
C ASN A 366 -11.56 18.40 38.99
N GLY A 367 -12.36 19.29 39.59
CA GLY A 367 -11.88 20.56 40.17
C GLY A 367 -11.82 21.79 39.25
N THR A 368 -12.87 22.61 39.32
CA THR A 368 -12.90 24.09 39.26
C THR A 368 -11.62 24.83 38.82
N ILE A 369 -11.64 25.46 37.63
CA ILE A 369 -11.06 26.81 37.39
C ILE A 369 -11.91 27.56 36.34
N SER A 370 -12.23 28.82 36.69
CA SER A 370 -12.97 29.82 35.92
C SER A 370 -12.21 30.28 34.67
N SER A 371 -12.91 30.39 33.53
CA SER A 371 -13.07 31.65 32.78
C SER A 371 -13.71 31.39 31.41
N ALA A 372 -14.93 31.87 31.25
CA ALA A 372 -15.64 31.89 29.98
C ALA A 372 -14.94 32.88 29.02
N LYS A 373 -14.34 32.37 27.93
CA LYS A 373 -14.12 33.12 26.67
C LYS A 373 -13.65 32.31 25.44
N PHE A 374 -13.77 30.98 25.40
CA PHE A 374 -13.28 30.19 24.25
C PHE A 374 -14.31 29.30 23.53
N VAL A 375 -15.61 29.35 23.87
CA VAL A 375 -16.61 28.40 23.33
C VAL A 375 -17.60 29.03 22.32
N SER A 376 -17.42 30.29 21.89
CA SER A 376 -18.37 30.90 20.92
C SER A 376 -18.01 30.72 19.44
N SER A 377 -17.06 29.86 19.05
CA SER A 377 -16.70 29.66 17.63
C SER A 377 -16.76 28.21 17.12
N PHE A 378 -17.17 27.22 17.92
CA PHE A 378 -17.14 25.81 17.49
C PHE A 378 -18.48 25.05 17.58
N ALA A 379 -19.56 25.73 17.99
CA ALA A 379 -20.84 25.10 18.32
C ALA A 379 -21.89 25.06 17.19
N ASN A 380 -21.55 25.44 15.95
CA ASN A 380 -22.53 25.54 14.86
C ASN A 380 -22.48 24.42 13.78
N SER A 381 -21.80 23.29 14.01
CA SER A 381 -21.77 22.22 12.98
C SER A 381 -22.11 20.80 13.40
N PHE A 382 -22.53 20.52 14.64
CA PHE A 382 -22.97 19.17 14.99
C PHE A 382 -24.20 19.21 15.90
N LYS A 383 -25.38 19.19 15.28
CA LYS A 383 -26.62 18.74 15.93
C LYS A 383 -26.92 17.33 15.47
N GLU A 384 -27.43 16.57 16.44
CA GLU A 384 -28.06 15.24 16.35
C GLU A 384 -27.10 14.04 16.25
N THR A 385 -26.81 13.44 17.42
CA THR A 385 -27.33 12.09 17.70
C THR A 385 -27.25 11.76 19.19
N ASP A 386 -28.32 11.12 19.66
CA ASP A 386 -28.72 10.88 21.04
C ASP A 386 -27.73 10.10 21.92
N HIS A 387 -27.68 10.53 23.18
CA HIS A 387 -27.13 9.81 24.32
C HIS A 387 -27.97 8.57 24.66
N LYS A 388 -27.33 7.39 24.75
CA LYS A 388 -27.72 6.34 25.72
C LYS A 388 -26.49 5.68 26.32
N THR A 389 -26.39 5.82 27.64
CA THR A 389 -25.43 5.24 28.58
C THR A 389 -25.50 3.70 28.58
N LEU A 390 -24.36 3.02 28.67
CA LEU A 390 -24.30 1.58 28.95
C LEU A 390 -23.13 1.26 29.89
N HIS A 391 -23.48 0.61 31.00
CA HIS A 391 -22.59 0.07 32.04
C HIS A 391 -21.62 -0.99 31.47
N ILE A 392 -20.39 -1.00 31.99
CA ILE A 392 -19.31 -1.93 31.64
C ILE A 392 -19.15 -2.92 32.81
N GLU A 393 -19.22 -4.22 32.53
CA GLU A 393 -18.58 -5.26 33.34
C GLU A 393 -17.32 -5.74 32.60
N GLU A 394 -16.21 -5.75 33.34
CA GLU A 394 -14.90 -6.20 32.90
C GLU A 394 -14.88 -7.72 32.69
N ASN A 395 -14.39 -8.16 31.54
CA ASN A 395 -13.81 -9.49 31.41
C ASN A 395 -12.65 -9.46 30.42
N GLY A 396 -11.45 -9.67 30.96
CA GLY A 396 -10.15 -9.52 30.29
C GLY A 396 -9.87 -10.53 29.18
N ARG A 397 -10.49 -10.35 28.01
CA ARG A 397 -10.09 -11.02 26.76
C ARG A 397 -9.41 -10.02 25.83
N LYS A 398 -8.09 -10.17 25.65
CA LYS A 398 -7.34 -9.48 24.59
C LYS A 398 -7.79 -10.08 23.24
N HIS A 399 -8.69 -9.39 22.53
CA HIS A 399 -9.32 -9.91 21.32
C HIS A 399 -8.43 -9.74 20.08
N CYS A 400 -8.00 -10.87 19.53
CA CYS A 400 -7.60 -11.03 18.12
C CYS A 400 -8.65 -11.90 17.41
N ASP A 401 -9.89 -11.39 17.34
CA ASP A 401 -10.94 -11.72 16.34
C ASP A 401 -12.29 -11.23 16.85
N TYR A 402 -13.10 -10.58 15.99
CA TYR A 402 -14.55 -10.59 16.17
C TYR A 402 -15.31 -10.68 14.84
N ASN A 403 -15.96 -11.83 14.75
CA ASN A 403 -17.01 -12.31 13.86
C ASN A 403 -18.04 -11.23 13.43
N LEU A 404 -18.06 -10.90 12.13
CA LEU A 404 -19.00 -9.94 11.51
C LEU A 404 -20.47 -10.44 11.48
N SER A 405 -20.71 -11.70 11.86
CA SER A 405 -22.05 -12.32 11.83
C SER A 405 -22.99 -11.77 12.92
N GLN A 406 -22.46 -11.21 14.03
CA GLN A 406 -23.28 -10.71 15.14
C GLN A 406 -23.67 -9.23 15.01
N VAL A 407 -23.04 -8.46 14.09
CA VAL A 407 -23.40 -7.05 13.84
C VAL A 407 -24.53 -6.93 12.81
N ILE A 408 -24.66 -7.90 11.90
CA ILE A 408 -25.77 -7.97 10.93
C ILE A 408 -27.12 -8.24 11.64
N ALA A 409 -27.10 -8.85 12.83
CA ALA A 409 -28.30 -9.16 13.61
C ALA A 409 -28.97 -7.96 14.29
N ARG A 410 -28.44 -6.72 14.18
CA ARG A 410 -29.06 -5.52 14.77
C ARG A 410 -29.62 -4.49 13.79
N ARG A 411 -29.65 -4.78 12.48
CA ARG A 411 -30.36 -3.94 11.49
C ARG A 411 -31.06 -4.76 10.41
N LYS A 412 -32.05 -5.57 10.82
CA LYS A 412 -33.15 -5.99 9.95
C LYS A 412 -34.47 -5.92 10.73
N LYS A 413 -35.12 -4.77 10.68
CA LYS A 413 -36.57 -4.72 10.62
C LYS A 413 -36.93 -3.70 9.55
N GLU A 414 -37.83 -4.11 8.67
CA GLU A 414 -38.51 -3.31 7.64
C GLU A 414 -37.72 -3.04 6.35
N ARG A 415 -37.88 -3.91 5.35
CA ARG A 415 -38.87 -3.73 4.25
C ARG A 415 -38.71 -4.84 3.19
N ASN A 416 -39.85 -5.44 2.85
CA ASN A 416 -40.07 -6.36 1.73
C ASN A 416 -39.90 -5.63 0.39
N ILE A 417 -39.08 -6.16 -0.54
CA ILE A 417 -39.12 -5.90 -2.00
C ILE A 417 -38.61 -7.18 -2.73
N PRO A 418 -39.18 -7.60 -3.87
CA PRO A 418 -39.33 -9.01 -4.27
C PRO A 418 -38.16 -9.60 -5.09
N ASN A 419 -38.24 -10.93 -5.31
CA ASN A 419 -37.30 -11.74 -6.08
C ASN A 419 -37.04 -11.20 -7.49
N LEU A 420 -35.78 -10.91 -7.80
CA LEU A 420 -35.29 -10.75 -9.18
C LEU A 420 -34.82 -12.12 -9.69
N THR A 421 -35.66 -12.74 -10.51
CA THR A 421 -35.28 -13.83 -11.41
C THR A 421 -34.65 -13.24 -12.67
N CYS A 422 -33.41 -13.59 -12.97
CA CYS A 422 -32.80 -13.31 -14.27
C CYS A 422 -33.43 -14.26 -15.32
N HIS A 423 -34.32 -13.74 -16.17
CA HIS A 423 -34.58 -14.39 -17.45
C HIS A 423 -33.44 -14.06 -18.43
N PRO A 424 -32.96 -15.04 -19.22
CA PRO A 424 -32.08 -14.77 -20.34
C PRO A 424 -32.87 -14.00 -21.41
N SER A 425 -32.27 -12.96 -21.97
CA SER A 425 -32.79 -12.28 -23.17
C SER A 425 -32.92 -13.32 -24.29
N ALA A 426 -34.15 -13.72 -24.56
CA ALA A 426 -34.52 -14.42 -25.77
C ALA A 426 -34.72 -13.36 -26.85
N GLU A 427 -33.77 -13.25 -27.77
CA GLU A 427 -34.02 -12.84 -29.15
C GLU A 427 -32.81 -13.23 -30.01
N GLU A 428 -32.74 -14.52 -30.31
CA GLU A 428 -32.16 -15.02 -31.56
C GLU A 428 -32.80 -16.40 -31.85
N LYS A 429 -33.97 -16.34 -32.49
CA LYS A 429 -34.52 -17.47 -33.26
C LYS A 429 -34.74 -16.98 -34.69
N LYS A 430 -33.95 -17.56 -35.59
CA LYS A 430 -34.25 -17.85 -37.01
C LYS A 430 -34.74 -16.66 -37.88
N PHE A 431 -33.87 -16.21 -38.79
CA PHE A 431 -33.92 -16.56 -40.21
C PHE A 431 -32.53 -16.52 -40.81
#